data_AF-C3PKS5-F1
#
_entry.id   AF-C3PKS5-F1
#
_cell.length_a   1.000
_cell.length_b   1.000
_cell.length_c   1.000
_cell.angle_alpha   90.00
_cell.angle_beta   90.00
_cell.angle_gamma   90.00
#
_symmetry.space_group_name_H-M   'P 1'
#
loop_
_entity.id
_entity.type
_entity.pdbx_description
1 polymer ?
#
loop_
_entity_poly.entity_id
_entity_poly.type
_entity_poly.pdbx_seq_one_letter_code
_entity_poly.pdbx_strand_id
1 'polypeptide(L)'
;MRDFKYSFHGRQGFLRKGFSTSVGIALVASLVACSKDEADENTATDAPALATESTKETRSASASSTSQAPTSGAAETTDAAKELGSGRRGGSSDGDAKDTPRAGRAAAPHSPTATMEMPAGLDAQGVGAALAAGQEALTNPSEALPARASEALGADALEDAENQRIEYESNGWRREGTGEVVEAVALAPADEGASDGTTRVVRACVDNSGVRTFDADGTDITPNLPASERRSITLLTFERVDGQWKLMKTSFPDDPRC
;
A
#
# COMPACT_ATOMS: atom_id res chain seq x y z
N MET A 1 11.93 57.55 19.38
CA MET A 1 13.23 58.19 19.10
C MET A 1 14.35 57.27 19.57
N ARG A 2 14.98 56.57 18.62
CA ARG A 2 16.42 56.29 18.51
C ARG A 2 16.56 55.35 17.32
N ASP A 3 16.69 55.99 16.18
CA ASP A 3 17.19 55.44 14.94
C ASP A 3 18.56 54.80 15.14
N PHE A 4 18.78 53.62 14.57
CA PHE A 4 20.07 53.30 13.99
C PHE A 4 19.86 52.66 12.62
N LYS A 5 20.56 53.26 11.67
CA LYS A 5 20.41 53.18 10.22
C LYS A 5 21.77 52.69 9.69
N TYR A 6 21.75 52.13 8.47
CA TYR A 6 22.90 51.74 7.61
C TYR A 6 23.53 50.36 7.89
N SER A 7 23.93 49.57 6.88
CA SER A 7 23.98 49.79 5.44
C SER A 7 23.99 48.46 4.67
N PHE A 8 23.25 48.44 3.57
CA PHE A 8 23.42 47.53 2.44
C PHE A 8 24.80 47.74 1.81
N HIS A 9 25.51 46.66 1.49
CA HIS A 9 26.56 46.64 0.47
C HIS A 9 26.35 45.43 -0.42
N GLY A 10 25.88 45.68 -1.63
CA GLY A 10 26.01 44.75 -2.74
C GLY A 10 27.42 44.75 -3.31
N ARG A 11 27.82 43.61 -3.86
CA ARG A 11 28.77 43.43 -4.98
C ARG A 11 28.50 42.01 -5.50
N GLN A 12 27.81 41.88 -6.63
CA GLN A 12 28.35 41.88 -8.00
C GLN A 12 29.27 40.68 -8.27
N GLY A 13 28.72 39.74 -9.06
CA GLY A 13 29.40 39.15 -10.21
C GLY A 13 30.33 37.98 -9.95
N PHE A 14 29.88 36.77 -10.29
CA PHE A 14 30.67 35.88 -11.15
C PHE A 14 29.75 35.14 -12.11
N LEU A 15 29.75 35.61 -13.37
CA LEU A 15 29.31 34.85 -14.52
C LEU A 15 30.16 33.57 -14.59
N ARG A 16 29.52 32.40 -14.52
CA ARG A 16 30.10 31.16 -15.07
C ARG A 16 29.47 30.89 -16.43
N LYS A 17 30.20 31.30 -17.47
CA LYS A 17 30.06 30.82 -18.86
C LYS A 17 30.79 29.48 -18.99
N GLY A 18 30.21 28.58 -19.78
CA GLY A 18 30.85 27.37 -20.33
C GLY A 18 30.72 26.16 -19.40
N PHE A 19 30.35 24.95 -19.86
CA PHE A 19 30.46 24.37 -21.19
C PHE A 19 29.23 23.47 -21.44
N SER A 20 28.65 23.64 -22.62
CA SER A 20 27.69 22.72 -23.22
C SER A 20 28.49 21.56 -23.82
N THR A 21 28.22 20.34 -23.38
CA THR A 21 28.61 19.12 -24.11
C THR A 21 27.39 18.21 -24.16
N SER A 22 26.63 18.39 -25.23
CA SER A 22 25.55 17.51 -25.66
C SER A 22 26.12 16.13 -25.97
N VAL A 23 25.80 15.12 -25.18
CA VAL A 23 25.97 13.72 -25.59
C VAL A 23 24.75 13.36 -26.43
N GLY A 24 24.91 13.44 -27.75
CA GLY A 24 23.92 12.98 -28.70
C GLY A 24 23.88 11.46 -28.72
N ILE A 25 22.82 10.87 -28.19
CA ILE A 25 22.48 9.46 -28.41
C ILE A 25 21.65 9.43 -29.70
N ALA A 26 22.25 8.93 -30.78
CA ALA A 26 21.56 8.67 -32.03
C ALA A 26 20.61 7.47 -31.84
N LEU A 27 19.31 7.74 -31.83
CA LEU A 27 18.26 6.74 -31.83
C LEU A 27 17.94 6.41 -33.30
N VAL A 28 18.38 5.24 -33.76
CA VAL A 28 18.05 4.72 -35.10
C VAL A 28 16.62 4.17 -35.04
N ALA A 29 15.68 4.94 -35.58
CA ALA A 29 14.31 4.51 -35.80
C ALA A 29 14.19 3.86 -37.19
N SER A 30 13.98 2.54 -37.23
CA SER A 30 13.58 1.83 -38.45
C SER A 30 12.06 1.88 -38.58
N LEU A 31 11.57 2.79 -39.42
CA LEU A 31 10.19 2.82 -39.91
C LEU A 31 10.05 1.79 -41.04
N VAL A 32 9.23 0.75 -40.82
CA VAL A 32 8.63 -0.04 -41.90
C VAL A 32 7.23 0.53 -42.12
N ALA A 33 7.08 1.25 -43.24
CA ALA A 33 5.80 1.61 -43.82
C ALA A 33 5.57 0.70 -45.03
N CYS A 34 4.53 -0.12 -44.99
CA CYS A 34 3.93 -0.69 -46.20
C CYS A 34 2.62 0.02 -46.46
N SER A 35 2.55 0.58 -47.66
CA SER A 35 1.51 1.46 -48.16
C SER A 35 0.12 0.83 -48.18
N LYS A 36 -0.83 1.69 -47.89
CA LYS A 36 -2.26 1.62 -48.15
C LYS A 36 -2.48 1.71 -49.68
N ASP A 37 -3.20 0.76 -50.25
CA ASP A 37 -3.90 0.91 -51.53
C ASP A 37 -5.39 0.82 -51.20
N GLU A 38 -6.13 1.90 -51.48
CA GLU A 38 -7.59 1.91 -51.46
C GLU A 38 -8.10 1.73 -52.88
N ALA A 39 -9.05 0.82 -53.06
CA ALA A 39 -9.97 0.86 -54.17
C ALA A 39 -11.37 0.46 -53.68
N ASP A 40 -12.30 1.33 -54.04
CA ASP A 40 -13.71 1.41 -53.67
C ASP A 40 -14.59 0.21 -54.04
N GLU A 41 -15.64 0.05 -53.22
CA GLU A 41 -17.06 -0.11 -53.57
C GLU A 41 -17.44 -1.10 -54.70
N ASN A 42 -18.21 -2.15 -54.37
CA ASN A 42 -19.64 -2.24 -54.74
C ASN A 42 -20.31 -3.58 -54.33
N THR A 43 -21.58 -3.44 -53.93
CA THR A 43 -22.71 -4.38 -54.04
C THR A 43 -22.76 -5.72 -53.27
N ALA A 44 -23.86 -5.83 -52.53
CA ALA A 44 -24.44 -7.02 -51.94
C ALA A 44 -24.83 -8.10 -52.96
N THR A 45 -24.89 -9.35 -52.46
CA THR A 45 -25.98 -10.35 -52.62
C THR A 45 -25.44 -11.78 -52.87
N ASP A 46 -26.15 -12.75 -52.28
CA ASP A 46 -26.15 -14.20 -52.50
C ASP A 46 -25.13 -15.11 -51.76
N ALA A 47 -25.66 -15.80 -50.75
CA ALA A 47 -25.42 -17.24 -50.54
C ALA A 47 -26.21 -18.05 -51.61
N PRO A 48 -26.10 -19.39 -51.79
CA PRO A 48 -25.47 -20.42 -50.95
C PRO A 48 -24.74 -21.55 -51.76
N ALA A 49 -24.56 -22.72 -51.11
CA ALA A 49 -24.23 -24.07 -51.63
C ALA A 49 -22.74 -24.48 -51.52
N LEU A 50 -22.38 -25.39 -50.61
CA LEU A 50 -22.48 -26.87 -50.66
C LEU A 50 -21.57 -27.53 -51.71
N ALA A 51 -20.47 -28.14 -51.23
CA ALA A 51 -19.92 -29.46 -51.63
C ALA A 51 -18.58 -29.63 -50.88
N THR A 52 -18.46 -30.50 -49.85
CA THR A 52 -18.17 -31.94 -49.88
C THR A 52 -16.86 -32.36 -50.55
N GLU A 53 -16.24 -33.35 -49.92
CA GLU A 53 -15.06 -34.16 -50.30
C GLU A 53 -13.68 -33.60 -49.96
N SER A 54 -12.71 -34.40 -49.50
CA SER A 54 -12.69 -35.74 -48.90
C SER A 54 -11.27 -35.97 -48.38
N THR A 55 -11.19 -36.67 -47.25
CA THR A 55 -10.10 -37.59 -46.86
C THR A 55 -8.63 -37.21 -47.06
N LYS A 56 -7.90 -37.14 -45.95
CA LYS A 56 -6.80 -38.09 -45.73
C LYS A 56 -6.55 -38.37 -44.24
N GLU A 57 -6.86 -39.61 -43.84
CA GLU A 57 -6.32 -40.30 -42.68
C GLU A 57 -4.78 -40.24 -42.64
N THR A 58 -4.18 -40.19 -41.44
CA THR A 58 -3.44 -41.34 -40.87
C THR A 58 -3.03 -41.06 -39.41
N ARG A 59 -3.71 -41.77 -38.49
CA ARG A 59 -3.23 -42.55 -37.30
C ARG A 59 -2.06 -42.00 -36.48
N SER A 60 -2.28 -41.63 -35.22
CA SER A 60 -2.29 -42.51 -34.01
C SER A 60 -0.94 -43.15 -33.67
N ALA A 61 -0.37 -42.75 -32.53
CA ALA A 61 0.00 -43.68 -31.45
C ALA A 61 0.25 -42.93 -30.12
N SER A 62 -0.41 -43.42 -29.07
CA SER A 62 -0.23 -43.10 -27.66
C SER A 62 1.14 -43.51 -27.13
N ALA A 63 1.58 -42.85 -26.05
CA ALA A 63 2.23 -43.52 -24.94
C ALA A 63 2.02 -42.73 -23.65
N SER A 64 1.21 -43.31 -22.75
CA SER A 64 1.15 -42.99 -21.33
C SER A 64 2.28 -43.71 -20.62
N SER A 65 2.95 -43.07 -19.65
CA SER A 65 3.72 -43.77 -18.61
C SER A 65 3.66 -43.02 -17.28
N THR A 66 3.21 -43.76 -16.29
CA THR A 66 2.99 -43.50 -14.87
C THR A 66 4.27 -43.37 -14.02
N SER A 67 4.12 -42.63 -12.91
CA SER A 67 4.61 -42.85 -11.54
C SER A 67 5.87 -43.69 -11.28
N GLN A 68 6.76 -43.13 -10.45
CA GLN A 68 7.41 -43.88 -9.37
C GLN A 68 8.03 -42.93 -8.31
N ALA A 69 7.56 -43.08 -7.07
CA ALA A 69 8.27 -42.68 -5.86
C ALA A 69 9.31 -43.76 -5.49
N PRO A 70 10.35 -43.44 -4.71
CA PRO A 70 11.05 -44.41 -3.91
C PRO A 70 10.77 -44.21 -2.41
N THR A 71 10.39 -45.30 -1.74
CA THR A 71 10.45 -45.42 -0.28
C THR A 71 11.32 -46.63 0.07
N SER A 72 12.13 -46.49 1.13
CA SER A 72 12.37 -47.47 2.22
C SER A 72 13.83 -47.86 2.50
N GLY A 73 14.12 -47.92 3.80
CA GLY A 73 15.24 -48.64 4.46
C GLY A 73 16.07 -47.72 5.36
N ALA A 74 15.74 -47.47 6.63
CA ALA A 74 16.00 -48.31 7.83
C ALA A 74 17.51 -48.56 8.07
N ALA A 75 18.11 -48.49 9.26
CA ALA A 75 17.76 -48.12 10.63
C ALA A 75 19.10 -48.04 11.40
N GLU A 76 19.25 -47.20 12.42
CA GLU A 76 20.03 -47.60 13.60
C GLU A 76 19.61 -46.83 14.85
N THR A 77 19.33 -47.62 15.86
CA THR A 77 18.88 -47.32 17.22
C THR A 77 20.08 -47.02 18.12
N THR A 78 19.99 -46.03 19.02
CA THR A 78 20.54 -46.20 20.36
C THR A 78 19.56 -45.63 21.39
N ASP A 79 19.34 -46.46 22.40
CA ASP A 79 18.45 -46.34 23.55
C ASP A 79 19.35 -46.16 24.78
N ALA A 80 19.00 -45.23 25.68
CA ALA A 80 19.43 -45.27 27.10
C ALA A 80 18.65 -44.24 27.94
N ALA A 81 17.65 -44.76 28.68
CA ALA A 81 17.31 -44.56 30.10
C ALA A 81 17.64 -43.19 30.77
N LYS A 82 16.68 -42.45 31.32
CA LYS A 82 15.92 -42.66 32.58
C LYS A 82 16.79 -42.58 33.86
N GLU A 83 16.65 -41.47 34.59
CA GLU A 83 16.66 -41.29 36.07
C GLU A 83 16.08 -39.87 36.30
N LEU A 84 14.86 -39.62 36.80
CA LEU A 84 14.25 -39.85 38.12
C LEU A 84 15.01 -39.27 39.33
N GLY A 85 14.38 -38.27 39.95
CA GLY A 85 14.65 -37.69 41.27
C GLY A 85 13.87 -36.38 41.39
N SER A 86 12.58 -36.35 41.78
CA SER A 86 12.04 -36.54 43.15
C SER A 86 12.85 -35.77 44.20
N GLY A 87 12.34 -34.80 44.95
CA GLY A 87 11.00 -34.23 45.12
C GLY A 87 11.14 -32.91 45.91
N ARG A 88 10.06 -32.14 46.10
CA ARG A 88 9.37 -32.11 47.39
C ARG A 88 7.95 -31.59 47.24
N ARG A 89 7.02 -32.38 47.76
CA ARG A 89 5.61 -32.06 47.96
C ARG A 89 5.41 -31.14 49.17
N GLY A 90 4.34 -30.37 49.09
CA GLY A 90 3.55 -29.80 50.17
C GLY A 90 2.61 -28.80 49.50
N GLY A 91 1.30 -29.00 49.36
CA GLY A 91 0.34 -29.81 50.11
C GLY A 91 -0.86 -28.90 50.35
N SER A 92 -1.92 -29.13 49.56
CA SER A 92 -3.30 -28.62 49.60
C SER A 92 -3.71 -27.56 50.63
N SER A 93 -4.42 -26.54 50.12
CA SER A 93 -5.78 -26.25 50.60
C SER A 93 -6.54 -25.46 49.54
N ASP A 94 -7.69 -26.02 49.14
CA ASP A 94 -8.73 -25.40 48.35
C ASP A 94 -9.12 -24.03 48.91
N GLY A 95 -9.27 -23.07 48.01
CA GLY A 95 -9.85 -21.76 48.28
C GLY A 95 -10.30 -21.16 46.97
N ASP A 96 -11.61 -21.11 46.75
CA ASP A 96 -12.29 -20.36 45.70
C ASP A 96 -11.78 -18.92 45.62
N ALA A 97 -10.75 -18.69 44.81
CA ALA A 97 -10.36 -17.36 44.37
C ALA A 97 -11.17 -17.04 43.11
N LYS A 98 -12.33 -16.42 43.35
CA LYS A 98 -13.14 -15.75 42.32
C LYS A 98 -12.23 -14.89 41.46
N ASP A 99 -12.05 -15.32 40.21
CA ASP A 99 -11.31 -14.61 39.16
C ASP A 99 -12.01 -13.27 38.90
N THR A 100 -11.59 -12.23 39.61
CA THR A 100 -12.01 -10.87 39.33
C THR A 100 -11.40 -10.46 37.99
N PRO A 101 -12.19 -10.05 36.99
CA PRO A 101 -11.64 -9.47 35.78
C PRO A 101 -10.77 -8.28 36.20
N ARG A 102 -9.49 -8.32 35.84
CA ARG A 102 -8.62 -7.16 35.93
C ARG A 102 -9.27 -6.09 35.07
N ALA A 103 -9.94 -5.14 35.71
CA ALA A 103 -10.47 -3.96 35.05
C ALA A 103 -9.34 -3.39 34.21
N GLY A 104 -9.52 -3.44 32.89
CA GLY A 104 -8.60 -2.83 31.94
C GLY A 104 -8.37 -1.40 32.41
N ARG A 105 -7.11 -1.04 32.61
CA ARG A 105 -6.72 0.33 32.92
C ARG A 105 -7.32 1.18 31.80
N ALA A 106 -8.37 1.94 32.12
CA ALA A 106 -8.90 2.93 31.20
C ALA A 106 -7.73 3.79 30.75
N ALA A 107 -7.53 3.90 29.43
CA ALA A 107 -6.59 4.84 28.87
C ALA A 107 -6.87 6.20 29.50
N ALA A 108 -5.83 6.83 30.07
CA ALA A 108 -5.98 8.16 30.63
C ALA A 108 -6.43 9.09 29.49
N PRO A 109 -7.40 9.99 29.71
CA PRO A 109 -7.80 10.95 28.68
C PRO A 109 -6.57 11.76 28.27
N HIS A 110 -6.22 11.68 26.99
CA HIS A 110 -5.13 12.45 26.42
C HIS A 110 -5.52 13.94 26.40
N SER A 111 -4.58 14.81 26.76
CA SER A 111 -4.73 16.25 26.55
C SER A 111 -5.04 16.50 25.07
N PRO A 112 -5.99 17.39 24.73
CA PRO A 112 -6.30 17.69 23.33
C PRO A 112 -5.06 18.25 22.65
N THR A 113 -4.55 17.54 21.63
CA THR A 113 -3.50 18.08 20.76
C THR A 113 -4.06 19.31 20.05
N ALA A 114 -3.36 20.44 20.18
CA ALA A 114 -3.75 21.68 19.52
C ALA A 114 -3.85 21.46 18.00
N THR A 115 -4.92 21.99 17.40
CA THR A 115 -5.14 21.95 15.95
C THR A 115 -4.79 23.30 15.35
N MET A 116 -4.40 23.29 14.09
CA MET A 116 -4.18 24.50 13.30
C MET A 116 -4.93 24.40 11.97
N GLU A 117 -4.94 25.49 11.21
CA GLU A 117 -5.49 25.50 9.87
C GLU A 117 -4.72 24.55 8.95
N MET A 118 -5.42 23.88 8.04
CA MET A 118 -4.80 23.06 7.01
C MET A 118 -3.87 23.93 6.15
N PRO A 119 -2.66 23.46 5.78
CA PRO A 119 -1.76 24.23 4.95
C PRO A 119 -2.35 24.38 3.54
N ALA A 120 -2.04 25.49 2.87
CA ALA A 120 -2.48 25.71 1.50
C ALA A 120 -2.05 24.55 0.58
N GLY A 121 -3.00 24.08 -0.24
CA GLY A 121 -2.77 22.98 -1.18
C GLY A 121 -2.87 21.57 -0.58
N LEU A 122 -3.23 21.42 0.70
CA LEU A 122 -3.57 20.15 1.32
C LEU A 122 -4.91 20.29 2.04
N ASP A 123 -6.00 20.07 1.32
CA ASP A 123 -7.35 20.02 1.89
C ASP A 123 -7.77 18.57 2.17
N ALA A 124 -9.00 18.38 2.66
CA ALA A 124 -9.53 17.05 2.96
C ALA A 124 -9.57 16.13 1.71
N GLN A 125 -9.79 16.70 0.52
CA GLN A 125 -9.77 15.94 -0.73
C GLN A 125 -8.36 15.46 -1.06
N GLY A 126 -7.35 16.33 -0.92
CA GLY A 126 -5.95 15.95 -1.10
C GLY A 126 -5.49 14.88 -0.10
N VAL A 127 -5.93 14.98 1.15
CA VAL A 127 -5.69 13.96 2.18
C VAL A 127 -6.31 12.62 1.78
N GLY A 128 -7.57 12.61 1.36
CA GLY A 128 -8.26 11.41 0.89
C GLY A 128 -7.61 10.81 -0.37
N ALA A 129 -7.20 11.64 -1.31
CA ALA A 129 -6.52 11.20 -2.53
C ALA A 129 -5.17 10.53 -2.23
N ALA A 130 -4.38 11.07 -1.30
CA ALA A 130 -3.11 10.46 -0.91
C ALA A 130 -3.32 9.12 -0.17
N LEU A 131 -4.31 9.04 0.72
CA LEU A 131 -4.67 7.78 1.38
C LEU A 131 -5.11 6.73 0.35
N ALA A 132 -5.96 7.11 -0.61
CA ALA A 132 -6.42 6.21 -1.67
C ALA A 132 -5.26 5.74 -2.57
N ALA A 133 -4.31 6.62 -2.90
CA ALA A 133 -3.13 6.27 -3.69
C ALA A 133 -2.26 5.20 -3.00
N GLY A 134 -2.09 5.28 -1.67
CA GLY A 134 -1.36 4.27 -0.89
C GLY A 134 -2.04 2.91 -0.84
N GLN A 135 -3.34 2.85 -1.14
CA GLN A 135 -4.14 1.63 -1.01
C GLN A 135 -4.61 1.06 -2.35
N GLU A 136 -4.37 1.76 -3.45
CA GLU A 136 -4.91 1.41 -4.76
C GLU A 136 -4.42 0.04 -5.23
N ALA A 137 -3.14 -0.25 -5.04
CA ALA A 137 -2.52 -1.50 -5.46
C ALA A 137 -3.11 -2.72 -4.75
N LEU A 138 -3.79 -2.54 -3.61
CA LEU A 138 -4.47 -3.62 -2.90
C LEU A 138 -5.67 -4.18 -3.68
N THR A 139 -6.14 -3.46 -4.72
CA THR A 139 -7.21 -3.94 -5.60
C THR A 139 -6.73 -5.08 -6.50
N ASN A 140 -5.51 -4.97 -7.03
CA ASN A 140 -4.87 -5.98 -7.88
C ASN A 140 -3.42 -6.18 -7.42
N PRO A 141 -3.19 -6.92 -6.32
CA PRO A 141 -1.87 -6.96 -5.69
C PRO A 141 -0.78 -7.62 -6.53
N SER A 142 -1.13 -8.40 -7.56
CA SER A 142 -0.17 -8.97 -8.51
C SER A 142 0.42 -7.95 -9.49
N GLU A 143 -0.16 -6.76 -9.59
CA GLU A 143 0.30 -5.68 -10.46
C GLU A 143 1.21 -4.74 -9.68
N ALA A 144 2.24 -4.18 -10.32
CA ALA A 144 3.11 -3.18 -9.68
C ALA A 144 2.32 -1.94 -9.20
N LEU A 145 2.90 -1.17 -8.27
CA LEU A 145 2.32 0.11 -7.87
C LEU A 145 1.99 0.98 -9.10
N PRO A 146 0.79 1.56 -9.17
CA PRO A 146 0.42 2.49 -10.23
C PRO A 146 1.39 3.67 -10.27
N ALA A 147 1.80 4.11 -11.48
CA ALA A 147 2.74 5.22 -11.64
C ALA A 147 2.30 6.50 -10.90
N ARG A 148 0.98 6.73 -10.85
CA ARG A 148 0.36 7.87 -10.14
C ARG A 148 0.55 7.84 -8.62
N ALA A 149 0.89 6.70 -8.02
CA ALA A 149 1.18 6.62 -6.59
C ALA A 149 2.34 7.56 -6.22
N SER A 150 3.35 7.67 -7.09
CA SER A 150 4.50 8.55 -6.88
C SER A 150 4.18 10.06 -6.90
N GLU A 151 3.00 10.44 -7.41
CA GLU A 151 2.53 11.83 -7.41
C GLU A 151 2.02 12.24 -6.02
N ALA A 152 1.41 11.31 -5.28
CA ALA A 152 0.77 11.58 -3.99
C ALA A 152 1.58 11.06 -2.78
N LEU A 153 2.51 10.12 -3.00
CA LEU A 153 3.28 9.46 -1.95
C LEU A 153 4.76 9.81 -2.03
N GLY A 154 5.37 9.99 -0.86
CA GLY A 154 6.82 10.08 -0.71
C GLY A 154 7.48 8.70 -0.66
N ALA A 155 8.81 8.68 -0.57
CA ALA A 155 9.59 7.44 -0.63
C ALA A 155 9.16 6.41 0.44
N ASP A 156 9.06 6.82 1.70
CA ASP A 156 8.66 5.94 2.81
C ASP A 156 7.24 5.37 2.61
N ALA A 157 6.28 6.20 2.22
CA ALA A 157 4.91 5.74 1.95
C ALA A 157 4.81 4.86 0.69
N LEU A 158 5.66 5.08 -0.32
CA LEU A 158 5.75 4.20 -1.48
C LEU A 158 6.28 2.82 -1.10
N GLU A 159 7.30 2.77 -0.23
CA GLU A 159 7.83 1.51 0.31
C GLU A 159 6.76 0.79 1.14
N ASP A 160 6.04 1.49 2.02
CA ASP A 160 4.94 0.92 2.80
C ASP A 160 3.82 0.38 1.90
N ALA A 161 3.44 1.12 0.84
CA ALA A 161 2.43 0.68 -0.11
C ALA A 161 2.87 -0.57 -0.89
N GLU A 162 4.14 -0.63 -1.29
CA GLU A 162 4.72 -1.81 -1.96
C GLU A 162 4.78 -3.02 -1.02
N ASN A 163 5.18 -2.81 0.24
CA ASN A 163 5.20 -3.87 1.24
C ASN A 163 3.80 -4.44 1.50
N GLN A 164 2.79 -3.57 1.63
CA GLN A 164 1.39 -4.02 1.77
C GLN A 164 0.89 -4.75 0.53
N ARG A 165 1.26 -4.28 -0.67
CA ARG A 165 0.94 -4.96 -1.92
C ARG A 165 1.52 -6.37 -1.95
N ILE A 166 2.81 -6.52 -1.65
CA ILE A 166 3.51 -7.82 -1.60
C ILE A 166 2.85 -8.74 -0.57
N GLU A 167 2.50 -8.22 0.60
CA GLU A 167 1.78 -8.99 1.63
C GLU A 167 0.44 -9.50 1.09
N TYR A 168 -0.37 -8.63 0.49
CA TYR A 168 -1.66 -9.01 -0.08
C TYR A 168 -1.50 -10.05 -1.20
N GLU A 169 -0.54 -9.85 -2.11
CA GLU A 169 -0.23 -10.80 -3.17
C GLU A 169 0.16 -12.17 -2.58
N SER A 170 1.04 -12.19 -1.57
CA SER A 170 1.53 -13.43 -0.95
C SER A 170 0.43 -14.23 -0.25
N ASN A 171 -0.59 -13.55 0.27
CA ASN A 171 -1.75 -14.18 0.91
C ASN A 171 -2.89 -14.49 -0.09
N GLY A 172 -2.74 -14.10 -1.36
CA GLY A 172 -3.81 -14.15 -2.35
C GLY A 172 -5.00 -13.25 -1.99
N TRP A 173 -4.77 -12.23 -1.16
CA TRP A 173 -5.79 -11.29 -0.76
C TRP A 173 -5.98 -10.20 -1.81
N ARG A 174 -7.16 -9.59 -1.81
CA ARG A 174 -7.44 -8.36 -2.55
C ARG A 174 -8.40 -7.49 -1.76
N ARG A 175 -8.40 -6.20 -2.06
CA ARG A 175 -9.27 -5.21 -1.44
C ARG A 175 -10.23 -4.62 -2.46
N GLU A 176 -11.43 -4.29 -2.03
CA GLU A 176 -12.36 -3.42 -2.76
C GLU A 176 -12.67 -2.18 -1.91
N GLY A 177 -12.81 -1.04 -2.57
CA GLY A 177 -13.08 0.23 -1.92
C GLY A 177 -11.86 0.87 -1.24
N THR A 178 -12.08 2.10 -0.77
CA THR A 178 -11.09 2.91 -0.04
C THR A 178 -11.73 3.53 1.18
N GLY A 179 -10.92 3.73 2.23
CA GLY A 179 -11.37 4.47 3.40
C GLY A 179 -11.74 5.91 3.02
N GLU A 180 -12.85 6.41 3.53
CA GLU A 180 -13.33 7.77 3.29
C GLU A 180 -12.89 8.70 4.40
N VAL A 181 -12.26 9.83 4.06
CA VAL A 181 -11.90 10.85 5.05
C VAL A 181 -13.14 11.68 5.40
N VAL A 182 -13.71 11.46 6.58
CA VAL A 182 -14.92 12.18 7.04
C VAL A 182 -14.60 13.44 7.84
N GLU A 183 -13.39 13.51 8.41
CA GLU A 183 -12.84 14.70 9.07
C GLU A 183 -11.33 14.71 8.87
N ALA A 184 -10.73 15.87 8.64
CA ALA A 184 -9.28 16.05 8.61
C ALA A 184 -8.90 17.39 9.22
N VAL A 185 -7.95 17.37 10.16
CA VAL A 185 -7.42 18.58 10.80
C VAL A 185 -5.91 18.51 10.90
N ALA A 186 -5.23 19.64 10.67
CA ALA A 186 -3.80 19.75 10.87
C ALA A 186 -3.50 19.88 12.37
N LEU A 187 -2.48 19.16 12.82
CA LEU A 187 -1.99 19.25 14.20
C LEU A 187 -0.93 20.34 14.30
N ALA A 188 -0.99 21.14 15.36
CA ALA A 188 0.09 22.05 15.68
C ALA A 188 1.39 21.25 15.89
N PRO A 189 2.55 21.74 15.41
CA PRO A 189 3.83 21.13 15.72
C PRO A 189 4.02 21.03 17.24
N ALA A 190 4.67 19.97 17.73
CA ALA A 190 4.95 19.83 19.15
C ALA A 190 5.81 20.99 19.70
N ASP A 191 6.66 21.56 18.84
CA ASP A 191 7.46 22.74 19.11
C ASP A 191 6.93 23.90 18.25
N GLU A 192 6.32 24.92 18.88
CA GLU A 192 5.70 26.11 18.25
C GLU A 192 6.66 26.95 17.36
N GLY A 193 7.94 26.57 17.25
CA GLY A 193 8.94 27.17 16.35
C GLY A 193 9.55 26.21 15.31
N ALA A 194 9.14 24.94 15.27
CA ALA A 194 9.76 23.90 14.43
C ALA A 194 9.08 23.71 13.06
N SER A 195 7.97 24.39 12.79
CA SER A 195 7.36 24.34 11.45
C SER A 195 8.14 25.22 10.49
N ASP A 196 9.07 24.63 9.75
CA ASP A 196 9.65 25.21 8.53
C ASP A 196 8.62 25.38 7.37
N GLY A 197 7.38 24.92 7.59
CA GLY A 197 6.30 24.98 6.61
C GLY A 197 6.34 23.85 5.58
N THR A 198 7.29 22.92 5.70
CA THR A 198 7.50 21.83 4.75
C THR A 198 6.93 20.50 5.25
N THR A 199 6.77 20.32 6.56
CA THR A 199 6.21 19.09 7.15
C THR A 199 4.92 19.36 7.92
N ARG A 200 3.91 18.51 7.76
CA ARG A 200 2.59 18.66 8.37
C ARG A 200 2.01 17.33 8.80
N VAL A 201 1.57 17.22 10.06
CA VAL A 201 0.81 16.06 10.53
C VAL A 201 -0.68 16.39 10.47
N VAL A 202 -1.44 15.56 9.77
CA VAL A 202 -2.89 15.63 9.67
C VAL A 202 -3.49 14.48 10.45
N ARG A 203 -4.43 14.79 11.34
CA ARG A 203 -5.30 13.81 11.99
C ARG A 203 -6.56 13.67 11.13
N ALA A 204 -6.75 12.51 10.53
CA ALA A 204 -7.92 12.19 9.72
C ALA A 204 -8.79 11.15 10.43
N CYS A 205 -10.10 11.38 10.52
CA CYS A 205 -11.07 10.33 10.83
C CYS A 205 -11.43 9.62 9.52
N VAL A 206 -11.09 8.33 9.43
CA VAL A 206 -11.28 7.52 8.23
C VAL A 206 -12.41 6.52 8.46
N ASP A 207 -13.46 6.59 7.65
CA ASP A 207 -14.55 5.63 7.60
C ASP A 207 -14.22 4.49 6.65
N ASN A 208 -14.04 3.30 7.21
CA ASN A 208 -13.71 2.07 6.47
C ASN A 208 -14.94 1.20 6.20
N SER A 209 -16.17 1.68 6.44
CA SER A 209 -17.39 0.89 6.24
C SER A 209 -17.62 0.45 4.78
N GLY A 210 -17.03 1.15 3.82
CA GLY A 210 -17.02 0.80 2.40
C GLY A 210 -15.86 -0.08 1.94
N VAL A 211 -14.94 -0.47 2.85
CA VAL A 211 -13.77 -1.28 2.51
C VAL A 211 -14.09 -2.76 2.70
N ARG A 212 -13.76 -3.57 1.70
CA ARG A 212 -13.92 -5.02 1.73
C ARG A 212 -12.60 -5.72 1.42
N THR A 213 -12.32 -6.84 2.06
CA THR A 213 -11.11 -7.65 1.84
C THR A 213 -11.54 -9.07 1.53
N PHE A 214 -11.00 -9.62 0.45
CA PHE A 214 -11.31 -10.96 -0.01
C PHE A 214 -10.05 -11.81 0.02
N ASP A 215 -10.21 -13.10 0.35
CA ASP A 215 -9.15 -14.08 0.22
C ASP A 215 -9.01 -14.61 -1.23
N ALA A 216 -8.11 -15.58 -1.41
CA ALA A 216 -7.80 -16.16 -2.72
C ALA A 216 -8.99 -16.88 -3.38
N ASP A 217 -9.93 -17.39 -2.57
CA ASP A 217 -11.14 -18.06 -3.04
C ASP A 217 -12.28 -17.07 -3.33
N GLY A 218 -12.04 -15.78 -3.09
CA GLY A 218 -13.04 -14.72 -3.20
C GLY A 218 -13.99 -14.66 -2.00
N THR A 219 -13.66 -15.32 -0.88
CA THR A 219 -14.42 -15.20 0.36
C THR A 219 -14.16 -13.85 0.98
N ASP A 220 -15.22 -13.15 1.34
CA ASP A 220 -15.11 -11.91 2.10
C ASP A 220 -14.63 -12.21 3.54
N ILE A 221 -13.44 -11.72 3.85
CA ILE A 221 -12.77 -11.84 5.15
C ILE A 221 -12.72 -10.50 5.89
N THR A 222 -13.52 -9.51 5.47
CA THR A 222 -13.62 -8.24 6.19
C THR A 222 -14.02 -8.46 7.64
N PRO A 223 -13.25 -7.92 8.61
CA PRO A 223 -13.60 -8.00 10.01
C PRO A 223 -15.01 -7.45 10.27
N ASN A 224 -15.85 -8.23 10.95
CA ASN A 224 -17.19 -7.79 11.34
C ASN A 224 -17.10 -6.87 12.56
N LEU A 225 -16.73 -5.61 12.33
CA LEU A 225 -16.61 -4.59 13.36
C LEU A 225 -17.97 -3.90 13.63
N PRO A 226 -18.27 -3.57 14.90
CA PRO A 226 -19.40 -2.71 15.22
C PRO A 226 -19.24 -1.33 14.55
N ALA A 227 -20.35 -0.63 14.30
CA ALA A 227 -20.33 0.65 13.59
C ALA A 227 -19.40 1.69 14.24
N SER A 228 -19.27 1.66 15.57
CA SER A 228 -18.38 2.54 16.35
C SER A 228 -16.88 2.27 16.13
N GLU A 229 -16.52 1.16 15.50
CA GLU A 229 -15.13 0.75 15.25
C GLU A 229 -14.78 0.75 13.75
N ARG A 230 -15.75 1.06 12.87
CA ARG A 230 -15.49 1.21 11.42
C ARG A 230 -14.83 2.53 11.07
N ARG A 231 -14.85 3.48 12.02
CA ARG A 231 -14.14 4.74 11.92
C ARG A 231 -12.94 4.71 12.83
N SER A 232 -11.82 5.19 12.31
CA SER A 232 -10.60 5.31 13.10
C SER A 232 -9.81 6.55 12.74
N ILE A 233 -9.19 7.13 13.77
CA ILE A 233 -8.21 8.19 13.62
C ILE A 233 -6.96 7.59 12.99
N THR A 234 -6.55 8.21 11.89
CA THR A 234 -5.31 7.96 11.17
C THR A 234 -4.47 9.24 11.20
N LEU A 235 -3.20 9.13 11.59
CA LEU A 235 -2.24 10.23 11.59
C LEU A 235 -1.40 10.14 10.31
N LEU A 236 -1.47 11.18 9.50
CA LEU A 236 -0.87 11.25 8.18
C LEU A 236 0.20 12.35 8.19
N THR A 237 1.46 11.98 8.03
CA THR A 237 2.58 12.92 7.92
C THR A 237 2.79 13.25 6.46
N PHE A 238 2.62 14.51 6.10
CA PHE A 238 2.87 15.05 4.77
C PHE A 238 4.15 15.88 4.76
N GLU A 239 4.89 15.79 3.65
CA GLU A 239 6.00 16.69 3.35
C GLU A 239 5.77 17.39 2.01
N ARG A 240 6.29 18.61 1.90
CA ARG A 240 6.21 19.41 0.69
C ARG A 240 7.43 19.16 -0.18
N VAL A 241 7.28 18.31 -1.19
CA VAL A 241 8.31 17.92 -2.15
C VAL A 241 8.01 18.58 -3.49
N ASP A 242 8.97 19.33 -4.04
CA ASP A 242 8.83 20.06 -5.31
C ASP A 242 7.56 20.93 -5.41
N GLY A 243 7.14 21.48 -4.27
CA GLY A 243 5.96 22.34 -4.16
C GLY A 243 4.63 21.61 -3.98
N GLN A 244 4.61 20.27 -4.04
CA GLN A 244 3.44 19.42 -3.82
C GLN A 244 3.50 18.73 -2.45
N TRP A 245 2.34 18.56 -1.81
CA TRP A 245 2.25 17.78 -0.59
C TRP A 245 2.21 16.29 -0.94
N LYS A 246 3.11 15.52 -0.34
CA LYS A 246 3.17 14.07 -0.46
C LYS A 246 3.00 13.42 0.89
N LEU A 247 2.20 12.36 0.96
CA LEU A 247 2.09 11.55 2.16
C LEU A 247 3.39 10.77 2.33
N MET A 248 4.05 10.98 3.45
CA MET A 248 5.31 10.32 3.79
C MET A 248 5.07 9.11 4.69
N LYS A 249 4.10 9.21 5.60
CA LYS A 249 3.90 8.17 6.62
C LYS A 249 2.46 8.15 7.12
N THR A 250 1.99 6.93 7.37
CA THR A 250 0.75 6.68 8.11
C THR A 250 1.09 6.13 9.49
N SER A 251 0.39 6.59 10.53
CA SER A 251 0.50 6.07 11.89
C SER A 251 -0.85 6.20 12.61
N PHE A 252 -0.94 5.66 13.82
CA PHE A 252 -2.18 5.64 14.60
C PHE A 252 -1.92 6.21 15.99
N PRO A 253 -2.87 6.96 16.56
CA PRO A 253 -2.79 7.35 17.97
C PRO A 253 -3.05 6.13 18.87
N ASP A 254 -2.76 6.27 20.17
CA ASP A 254 -3.07 5.25 21.17
C ASP A 254 -4.58 4.97 21.27
N ASP A 255 -5.41 6.02 21.16
CA ASP A 255 -6.87 5.92 21.08
C ASP A 255 -7.33 6.25 19.65
N PRO A 256 -7.70 5.23 18.85
CA PRO A 256 -8.07 5.44 17.45
C PRO A 256 -9.51 5.93 17.27
N ARG A 257 -10.26 6.23 18.33
CA ARG A 257 -11.69 6.54 18.19
C ARG A 257 -11.94 7.94 17.64
N CYS A 258 -12.79 7.98 16.63
CA CYS A 258 -13.60 9.12 16.19
C CYS A 258 -15.03 8.58 15.92
#